data_AF-M0LX42-F1
#
_entry.id   AF-M0LX42-F1
#
_cell.length_a   1.000
_cell.length_b   1.000
_cell.length_c   1.000
_cell.angle_alpha   90.00
_cell.angle_beta   90.00
_cell.angle_gamma   90.00
#
_symmetry.space_group_name_H-M   'P 1'
#
loop_
_entity.id
_entity.type
_entity.pdbx_description
1 polymer ?
#
loop_
_entity_poly.entity_id
_entity_poly.type
_entity_poly.pdbx_seq_one_letter_code
_entity_poly.pdbx_strand_id
1 'polypeptide(L)'
;MSSASSASGFSLTAGLEAALDSLRAGGLTDKTIIDPGFGGWFEGKTVEDDQDRFRRLAEFQQFDCPIAVATPATGSAGRSIGVR
;
A
#
# COMPACT_ATOMS: atom_id res chain seq x y z
N MET A 1 3.53 13.63 -26.86
CA MET A 1 2.12 13.22 -26.72
C MET A 1 2.11 12.06 -25.74
N SER A 2 1.87 12.38 -24.46
CA SER A 2 1.84 11.41 -23.36
C SER A 2 0.43 10.86 -23.24
N SER A 3 0.29 9.55 -23.39
CA SER A 3 -0.91 8.84 -22.96
C SER A 3 -0.45 7.70 -22.06
N ALA A 4 -0.32 7.99 -20.76
CA ALA A 4 -0.38 6.94 -19.75
C ALA A 4 -1.86 6.52 -19.67
N SER A 5 -2.10 5.29 -20.11
CA SER A 5 -3.41 4.66 -20.18
C SER A 5 -4.08 4.69 -18.81
N SER A 6 -5.33 5.15 -18.82
CA SER A 6 -6.27 5.13 -17.70
C SER A 6 -6.41 3.70 -17.17
N ALA A 7 -5.81 3.42 -16.00
CA ALA A 7 -6.09 2.21 -15.25
C ALA A 7 -7.44 2.41 -14.54
N SER A 8 -8.42 1.60 -14.94
CA SER A 8 -9.80 1.67 -14.50
C SER A 8 -9.97 1.46 -12.99
N GLY A 9 -10.65 2.40 -12.33
CA GLY A 9 -11.65 2.11 -11.30
C GLY A 9 -11.26 2.17 -9.82
N PHE A 10 -9.98 2.02 -9.43
CA PHE A 10 -9.59 2.04 -8.02
C PHE A 10 -8.71 3.25 -7.69
N SER A 11 -9.25 4.23 -6.97
CA SER A 11 -8.48 5.34 -6.42
C SER A 11 -7.79 4.88 -5.14
N LEU A 12 -6.46 4.78 -5.15
CA LEU A 12 -5.69 4.40 -3.96
C LEU A 12 -5.93 5.34 -2.77
N THR A 13 -6.19 6.62 -3.04
CA THR A 13 -6.58 7.60 -2.04
C THR A 13 -7.92 7.24 -1.42
N ALA A 14 -8.94 6.96 -2.23
CA ALA A 14 -10.26 6.56 -1.72
C ALA A 14 -10.19 5.25 -0.91
N GLY A 15 -9.36 4.29 -1.35
CA GLY A 15 -9.12 3.06 -0.60
C GLY A 15 -8.40 3.30 0.73
N LEU A 16 -7.49 4.26 0.78
CA LEU A 16 -6.79 4.65 2.02
C LEU A 16 -7.74 5.37 3.00
N GLU A 17 -8.58 6.28 2.53
CA GLU A 17 -9.58 6.94 3.38
C GLU A 17 -10.56 5.93 4.00
N ALA A 18 -11.08 4.99 3.18
CA ALA A 18 -11.98 3.96 3.67
C ALA A 18 -11.32 3.06 4.74
N ALA A 19 -10.03 2.75 4.57
CA ALA A 19 -9.27 2.00 5.57
C ALA A 19 -9.11 2.80 6.88
N LEU A 20 -8.74 4.08 6.80
CA LEU A 20 -8.61 4.96 7.97
C LEU A 20 -9.94 5.12 8.71
N ASP A 21 -11.04 5.29 7.99
CA ASP A 21 -12.39 5.37 8.58
C ASP A 21 -12.79 4.08 9.28
N SER A 22 -12.46 2.92 8.70
CA SER A 22 -12.68 1.63 9.37
C SER A 22 -11.85 1.50 10.66
N LEU A 23 -10.61 1.98 10.67
CA LEU A 23 -9.77 1.97 11.87
C LEU A 23 -10.32 2.92 12.94
N ARG A 24 -10.82 4.10 12.55
CA ARG A 24 -11.47 5.09 13.44
C ARG A 24 -12.77 4.56 14.05
N ALA A 25 -13.48 3.69 13.34
CA ALA A 25 -14.70 3.05 13.85
C ALA A 25 -14.45 2.09 15.04
N GLY A 26 -13.18 1.76 15.33
CA GLY A 26 -12.78 1.00 16.53
C GLY A 26 -12.60 -0.50 16.28
N GLY A 27 -12.62 -1.29 17.36
CA GLY A 27 -12.40 -2.75 17.31
C GLY A 27 -10.93 -3.18 17.31
N LEU A 28 -10.01 -2.24 17.55
CA LEU A 28 -8.59 -2.53 17.74
C LEU A 28 -8.36 -3.17 19.11
N THR A 29 -7.40 -4.09 19.17
CA THR A 29 -7.02 -4.84 20.39
C THR A 29 -5.53 -4.70 20.62
N ASP A 30 -5.06 -5.13 21.79
CA ASP A 30 -3.61 -5.15 22.11
C ASP A 30 -2.79 -6.04 21.17
N LYS A 31 -3.44 -6.87 20.36
CA LYS A 31 -2.82 -7.75 19.36
C LYS A 31 -2.97 -7.23 17.93
N THR A 32 -3.58 -6.08 17.74
CA THR A 32 -3.81 -5.51 16.41
C THR A 32 -2.51 -4.94 15.85
N ILE A 33 -2.20 -5.30 14.61
CA ILE A 33 -1.07 -4.78 13.84
C ILE A 33 -1.64 -4.11 12.60
N ILE A 34 -1.18 -2.89 12.31
CA ILE A 34 -1.59 -2.13 11.13
C ILE A 34 -0.54 -2.34 10.04
N ASP A 35 -0.95 -2.88 8.88
CA ASP A 35 -0.12 -2.96 7.68
C ASP A 35 -0.69 -2.04 6.58
N PRO A 36 0.01 -0.96 6.20
CA PRO A 36 -0.43 -0.05 5.15
C PRO A 36 -0.45 -0.66 3.74
N GLY A 37 0.14 -1.84 3.51
CA GLY A 37 0.11 -2.57 2.23
C GLY A 37 1.06 -2.00 1.17
N PHE A 38 2.36 -1.93 1.47
CA PHE A 38 3.40 -1.51 0.52
C PHE A 38 3.76 -2.62 -0.47
N GLY A 39 4.04 -2.28 -1.74
CA GLY A 39 4.44 -3.22 -2.78
C GLY A 39 3.28 -3.72 -3.66
N GLY A 40 3.59 -4.54 -4.67
CA GLY A 40 2.67 -4.92 -5.76
C GLY A 40 1.55 -5.91 -5.41
N TRP A 41 0.80 -5.67 -4.34
CA TRP A 41 -0.29 -6.54 -3.86
C TRP A 41 -1.54 -6.55 -4.76
N PHE A 42 -1.62 -5.66 -5.76
CA PHE A 42 -2.68 -5.66 -6.75
C PHE A 42 -2.20 -5.11 -8.09
N GLU A 43 -2.91 -5.50 -9.15
CA GLU A 43 -2.60 -5.10 -10.51
C GLU A 43 -2.84 -3.60 -10.71
N GLY A 44 -1.82 -2.90 -11.23
CA GLY A 44 -1.86 -1.46 -11.45
C GLY A 44 -1.32 -0.58 -10.32
N LYS A 45 -0.86 -1.16 -9.19
CA LYS A 45 -0.15 -0.40 -8.15
C LYS A 45 1.24 0.02 -8.63
N THR A 46 1.59 1.29 -8.41
CA THR A 46 2.83 1.92 -8.86
C THR A 46 3.80 2.18 -7.71
N VAL A 47 5.03 2.60 -8.04
CA VAL A 47 6.01 3.03 -7.03
C VAL A 47 5.59 4.37 -6.42
N GLU A 48 4.98 5.24 -7.21
CA GLU A 48 4.42 6.52 -6.78
C GLU A 48 3.34 6.32 -5.72
N ASP A 49 2.51 5.29 -5.88
CA ASP A 49 1.50 4.91 -4.90
C ASP A 49 2.12 4.52 -3.55
N ASP A 50 3.23 3.78 -3.57
CA ASP A 50 3.96 3.43 -2.35
C ASP A 50 4.62 4.67 -1.73
N GLN A 51 5.16 5.59 -2.53
CA GLN A 51 5.73 6.83 -2.01
C GLN A 51 4.66 7.71 -1.35
N ASP A 52 3.49 7.85 -1.95
CA ASP A 52 2.37 8.60 -1.35
C ASP A 52 1.89 7.95 -0.06
N ARG A 53 1.78 6.62 -0.02
CA ARG A 53 1.43 5.89 1.21
C ARG A 53 2.48 6.05 2.30
N PHE A 54 3.76 6.11 1.92
CA PHE A 54 4.86 6.35 2.85
C PHE A 54 4.80 7.74 3.48
N ARG A 55 4.52 8.78 2.68
CA ARG A 55 4.33 10.16 3.20
C ARG A 55 3.18 10.25 4.19
N ARG A 56 2.15 9.42 4.00
CA ARG A 56 0.94 9.36 4.84
C ARG A 56 1.07 8.41 6.04
N LEU A 57 2.23 7.80 6.28
CA LEU A 57 2.42 6.83 7.38
C LEU A 57 2.11 7.43 8.77
N ALA A 58 2.33 8.74 8.94
CA ALA A 58 1.99 9.45 10.17
C ALA A 58 0.49 9.38 10.52
N GLU A 59 -0.40 9.25 9.53
CA GLU A 59 -1.84 9.14 9.75
C GLU A 59 -2.23 7.82 10.42
N PHE A 60 -1.38 6.79 10.35
CA PHE A 60 -1.61 5.52 11.04
C PHE A 60 -1.08 5.51 12.48
N GLN A 61 -0.16 6.43 12.83
CA GLN A 61 0.41 6.48 14.19
C GLN A 61 -0.63 6.89 15.25
N GLN A 62 -1.73 7.51 14.86
CA GLN A 62 -2.81 7.93 15.78
C GLN A 62 -3.57 6.76 16.42
N PHE A 63 -3.39 5.52 15.96
CA PHE A 63 -4.16 4.36 16.42
C PHE A 63 -3.48 3.56 17.55
N ASP A 64 -2.35 4.04 18.08
CA ASP A 64 -1.58 3.42 19.18
C ASP A 64 -1.29 1.91 18.99
N CYS A 65 -1.28 1.44 17.73
CA CYS A 65 -0.98 0.06 17.36
C CYS A 65 0.41 -0.03 16.72
N PRO A 66 1.12 -1.15 16.86
CA PRO A 66 2.29 -1.44 16.05
C PRO A 66 1.97 -1.35 14.55
N ILE A 67 2.80 -0.61 13.81
CA ILE A 67 2.71 -0.52 12.35
C ILE A 67 3.74 -1.48 11.75
N ALA A 68 3.28 -2.50 11.03
CA ALA A 68 4.12 -3.38 10.24
C ALA A 68 4.34 -2.77 8.86
N VAL A 69 5.60 -2.58 8.48
CA VAL A 69 5.98 -2.11 7.14
C VAL A 69 6.85 -3.17 6.50
N ALA A 70 6.35 -3.77 5.43
CA ALA A 70 7.12 -4.68 4.59
C ALA A 70 7.16 -4.12 3.16
N THR A 71 8.36 -3.91 2.61
CA THR A 71 8.54 -3.65 1.18
C THR A 71 9.01 -4.95 0.54
N PRO A 72 8.28 -5.55 -0.42
CA PRO A 72 8.85 -6.65 -1.18
C PRO A 72 10.08 -6.11 -1.92
N ALA A 73 11.21 -6.81 -1.80
CA ALA A 73 12.39 -6.52 -2.63
C ALA A 73 11.93 -6.55 -4.09
N THR A 74 12.08 -5.42 -4.77
CA THR A 74 11.45 -5.13 -6.05
C THR A 74 11.87 -6.17 -7.09
N GLY A 75 10.98 -7.12 -7.39
CA GLY A 75 11.08 -8.03 -8.53
C GLY A 75 10.34 -7.45 -9.73
N SER A 76 10.77 -6.30 -10.24
CA SER A 76 10.41 -5.92 -11.60
C SER A 76 11.20 -6.80 -12.56
N ALA A 77 10.66 -7.97 -12.92
CA ALA A 77 10.75 -8.54 -14.28
C ALA A 77 10.33 -10.01 -14.27
N GLY A 78 9.44 -10.34 -15.20
CA GLY A 78 9.51 -11.61 -15.90
C GLY A 78 10.85 -11.74 -16.62
N ARG A 79 11.89 -12.13 -15.89
CA ARG A 79 13.18 -12.54 -16.45
C ARG A 79 13.38 -14.00 -16.08
N SER A 80 13.19 -14.86 -17.07
CA SER A 80 13.61 -16.25 -17.04
C SER A 80 15.09 -16.27 -16.65
N ILE A 81 15.40 -16.71 -15.44
CA ILE A 81 16.78 -16.95 -15.05
C ILE A 81 17.17 -18.30 -15.66
N GLY A 82 17.79 -18.22 -16.84
CA GLY A 82 18.54 -19.34 -17.39
C GLY A 82 19.76 -19.54 -16.52
N VAL A 83 19.77 -20.61 -15.72
CA VAL A 83 20.96 -21.08 -15.02
C VAL A 83 21.87 -21.72 -16.08
N ARG A 84 23.05 -21.13 -16.29
CA ARG A 84 24.21 -21.81 -16.85
C ARG A 84 25.23 -21.96 -15.73
#